data_AF-A0A7Z0DJQ3-F1
#
_entry.id   AF-A0A7Z0DJQ3-F1
#
_cell.length_a   1.000
_cell.length_b   1.000
_cell.length_c   1.000
_cell.angle_alpha   90.00
_cell.angle_beta   90.00
_cell.angle_gamma   90.00
#
_symmetry.space_group_name_H-M   'P 1'
#
loop_
_entity.id
_entity.type
_entity.pdbx_description
1 polymer ?
#
loop_
_entity_poly.entity_id
_entity_poly.type
_entity_poly.pdbx_seq_one_letter_code
_entity_poly.pdbx_strand_id
1 'polypeptide(L)'
;MTMTATYLTVTLIASIAALGGAVLNLTGHRIPVTEARRLSVPTEWLRFPIGVSYGLGFIGLLVGVAVPAVGIVAAAGFVVFFVLAIGAHLRVGDRSLGRAVGGLVLALATLVVTGVYAAGQDDPSTSSGHRLGGVVAAYVADLPDPWWPVVLLAVIQLGDAAMCAKPVGFIARCFTDVGLPRALWPVMPWVKVAAATGLVAGLWVPYVGALASAALVVYFVLAVAAHIRARDFGRNLALNATLSLIACVAVLVFCFLR
;
A
#
# COMPACT_ATOMS: atom_id res chain seq x y z
N MET A 1 13.64 -21.55 20.80
CA MET A 1 13.31 -21.66 19.36
C MET A 1 14.38 -20.92 18.57
N THR A 2 14.78 -21.42 17.39
CA THR A 2 15.72 -20.70 16.52
C THR A 2 15.05 -19.47 15.90
N MET A 3 15.84 -18.50 15.40
CA MET A 3 15.30 -17.28 14.78
C MET A 3 14.38 -17.60 13.58
N THR A 4 14.78 -18.54 12.71
CA THR A 4 13.96 -19.00 11.58
C THR A 4 12.65 -19.63 12.03
N ALA A 5 12.68 -20.49 13.05
CA ALA A 5 11.45 -21.10 13.58
C ALA A 5 10.51 -20.05 14.17
N THR A 6 11.06 -19.05 14.87
CA THR A 6 10.29 -17.93 15.42
C THR A 6 9.66 -17.08 14.32
N TYR A 7 10.42 -16.77 13.27
CA TYR A 7 9.95 -16.06 12.09
C TYR A 7 8.77 -16.78 11.41
N LEU A 8 8.96 -18.05 11.05
CA LEU A 8 7.91 -18.83 10.39
C LEU A 8 6.65 -18.95 11.27
N THR A 9 6.83 -19.15 12.57
CA THR A 9 5.70 -19.29 13.51
C THR A 9 4.90 -18.00 13.62
N VAL A 10 5.57 -16.86 13.86
CA VAL A 10 4.88 -15.57 14.02
C VAL A 10 4.20 -15.14 12.72
N THR A 11 4.87 -15.29 11.58
CA THR A 11 4.30 -14.96 10.26
C THR A 11 3.10 -15.85 9.93
N LEU A 12 3.14 -17.13 10.27
CA LEU A 12 2.01 -18.05 10.07
C LEU A 12 0.82 -17.66 10.96
N ILE A 13 1.05 -17.37 12.24
CA ILE A 13 -0.01 -16.92 13.16
C ILE A 13 -0.65 -15.63 12.63
N ALA A 14 0.17 -14.65 12.23
CA ALA A 14 -0.31 -13.38 11.67
C ALA A 14 -1.08 -13.58 10.37
N SER A 15 -0.62 -14.49 9.49
CA SER A 15 -1.31 -14.83 8.24
C SER A 15 -2.67 -15.47 8.50
N ILE A 16 -2.76 -16.42 9.44
CA ILE A 16 -4.04 -17.06 9.80
C ILE A 16 -5.00 -16.03 10.40
N ALA A 17 -4.52 -15.15 11.30
CA ALA A 17 -5.33 -14.08 11.85
C ALA A 17 -5.80 -13.11 10.76
N ALA A 18 -4.93 -12.75 9.82
CA ALA A 18 -5.26 -11.89 8.70
C ALA A 18 -6.30 -12.51 7.76
N LEU A 19 -6.16 -13.80 7.44
CA LEU A 19 -7.15 -14.56 6.68
C LEU A 19 -8.49 -14.61 7.39
N GLY A 20 -8.51 -14.89 8.70
CA GLY A 20 -9.72 -14.85 9.52
C GLY A 20 -10.38 -13.47 9.47
N GLY A 21 -9.59 -12.40 9.62
CA GLY A 21 -10.05 -11.03 9.45
C GLY A 21 -10.67 -10.78 8.06
N ALA A 22 -10.00 -11.21 6.99
CA ALA A 22 -10.49 -11.07 5.62
C ALA A 22 -11.83 -11.80 5.43
N VAL A 23 -11.90 -13.08 5.81
CA VAL A 23 -13.11 -13.90 5.67
C VAL A 23 -14.27 -13.30 6.45
N LEU A 24 -14.07 -12.94 7.72
CA LEU A 24 -15.14 -12.37 8.55
C LEU A 24 -15.70 -11.06 7.99
N ASN A 25 -14.82 -10.19 7.48
CA ASN A 25 -15.20 -8.89 6.93
C ASN A 25 -15.86 -9.01 5.54
N LEU A 26 -15.31 -9.85 4.66
CA LEU A 26 -15.82 -10.04 3.29
C LEU A 26 -17.13 -10.83 3.24
N THR A 27 -17.37 -11.72 4.20
CA THR A 27 -18.64 -12.48 4.33
C THR A 27 -19.72 -11.74 5.12
N GLY A 28 -19.39 -10.58 5.70
CA GLY A 28 -20.36 -9.80 6.48
C GLY A 28 -20.74 -10.48 7.80
N HIS A 29 -19.81 -11.18 8.46
CA HIS A 29 -20.09 -11.86 9.72
C HIS A 29 -20.60 -10.89 10.80
N ARG A 30 -21.44 -11.39 11.71
CA ARG A 30 -22.10 -10.57 12.75
C ARG A 30 -21.13 -9.78 13.66
N ILE A 31 -19.92 -10.31 13.85
CA ILE A 31 -18.90 -9.69 14.70
C ILE A 31 -18.43 -8.35 14.10
N PRO A 32 -17.80 -8.30 12.90
CA PRO A 32 -17.41 -7.02 12.28
C PRO A 32 -18.59 -6.06 12.05
N VAL A 33 -19.77 -6.58 11.67
CA VAL A 33 -20.95 -5.74 11.45
C VAL A 33 -21.41 -5.05 12.73
N THR A 34 -21.33 -5.74 13.87
CA THR A 34 -21.67 -5.14 15.17
C THR A 34 -20.65 -4.07 15.57
N GLU A 35 -19.36 -4.32 15.36
CA GLU A 35 -18.31 -3.32 15.61
C GLU A 35 -18.44 -2.09 14.71
N ALA A 36 -18.65 -2.28 13.40
CA ALA A 36 -18.84 -1.17 12.46
C ALA A 36 -20.01 -0.26 12.87
N ARG A 37 -21.13 -0.86 13.33
CA ARG A 37 -22.27 -0.08 13.86
C ARG A 37 -21.92 0.68 15.13
N ARG A 38 -21.17 0.08 16.07
CA ARG A 38 -20.69 0.79 17.29
C ARG A 38 -19.81 1.97 16.93
N LEU A 39 -18.93 1.80 15.94
CA LEU A 39 -17.98 2.81 15.49
C LEU A 39 -18.57 3.86 14.54
N SER A 40 -19.85 3.73 14.17
CA SER A 40 -20.51 4.54 13.13
C SER A 40 -19.75 4.52 11.80
N VAL A 41 -19.17 3.36 11.47
CA VAL A 41 -18.49 3.11 10.20
C VAL A 41 -19.49 2.47 9.22
N PRO A 42 -19.56 2.95 7.97
CA PRO A 42 -20.49 2.39 7.00
C PRO A 42 -20.24 0.90 6.75
N THR A 43 -21.30 0.10 6.63
CA THR A 43 -21.18 -1.36 6.51
C THR A 43 -20.46 -1.81 5.22
N GLU A 44 -20.47 -0.99 4.19
CA GLU A 44 -19.74 -1.22 2.95
C GLU A 44 -18.22 -1.18 3.16
N TRP A 45 -17.73 -0.46 4.18
CA TRP A 45 -16.31 -0.43 4.53
C TRP A 45 -15.79 -1.78 5.00
N LEU A 46 -16.67 -2.64 5.54
CA LEU A 46 -16.32 -4.00 5.92
C LEU A 46 -15.80 -4.79 4.72
N ARG A 47 -16.45 -4.68 3.57
CA ARG A 47 -15.98 -5.36 2.36
C ARG A 47 -14.79 -4.62 1.75
N PHE A 48 -14.94 -3.32 1.55
CA PHE A 48 -13.86 -2.45 1.08
C PHE A 48 -13.96 -1.07 1.74
N PRO A 49 -12.91 -0.61 2.45
CA PRO A 49 -11.52 -1.09 2.34
C PRO A 49 -11.08 -2.19 3.32
N ILE A 50 -11.81 -2.45 4.41
CA ILE A 50 -11.32 -3.25 5.55
C ILE A 50 -11.02 -4.70 5.16
N GLY A 51 -12.00 -5.44 4.65
CA GLY A 51 -11.86 -6.86 4.32
C GLY A 51 -10.83 -7.12 3.22
N VAL A 52 -10.82 -6.29 2.18
CA VAL A 52 -9.80 -6.35 1.12
C VAL A 52 -8.40 -6.12 1.69
N SER A 53 -8.21 -5.15 2.59
CA SER A 53 -6.90 -4.88 3.19
C SER A 53 -6.36 -6.06 4.01
N TYR A 54 -7.22 -6.76 4.76
CA TYR A 54 -6.86 -8.00 5.44
C TYR A 54 -6.43 -9.11 4.48
N GLY A 55 -7.14 -9.26 3.35
CA GLY A 55 -6.79 -10.23 2.31
C GLY A 55 -5.44 -9.94 1.64
N LEU A 56 -5.19 -8.66 1.31
CA LEU A 56 -3.90 -8.22 0.77
C LEU A 56 -2.76 -8.42 1.78
N GLY A 57 -2.99 -8.09 3.06
CA GLY A 57 -2.01 -8.31 4.11
C GLY A 57 -1.71 -9.79 4.33
N PHE A 58 -2.71 -10.68 4.28
CA PHE A 58 -2.51 -12.13 4.32
C PHE A 58 -1.61 -12.63 3.19
N ILE A 59 -1.92 -12.24 1.94
CA ILE A 59 -1.12 -12.62 0.77
C ILE A 59 0.30 -12.07 0.92
N GLY A 60 0.46 -10.81 1.33
CA GLY A 60 1.75 -10.19 1.55
C GLY A 60 2.59 -10.87 2.63
N LEU A 61 2.00 -11.30 3.74
CA LEU A 61 2.69 -12.06 4.78
C LEU A 61 3.14 -13.46 4.29
N LEU A 62 2.31 -14.15 3.50
CA LEU A 62 2.69 -15.44 2.91
C LEU A 62 3.83 -15.31 1.89
N VAL A 63 3.75 -14.32 0.99
CA VAL A 63 4.86 -14.00 0.07
C VAL A 63 6.10 -13.58 0.85
N GLY A 64 5.91 -12.91 1.98
CA GLY A 64 6.95 -12.54 2.94
C GLY A 64 7.85 -13.69 3.36
N VAL A 65 7.30 -14.91 3.50
CA VAL A 65 8.07 -16.12 3.84
C VAL A 65 9.21 -16.37 2.85
N ALA A 66 8.96 -16.14 1.56
CA ALA A 66 9.98 -16.25 0.51
C ALA A 66 10.78 -14.95 0.34
N VAL A 67 10.14 -13.79 0.51
CA VAL A 67 10.72 -12.46 0.29
C VAL A 67 10.49 -11.57 1.52
N PRO A 68 11.40 -11.56 2.52
CA PRO A 68 11.17 -10.90 3.81
C PRO A 68 10.74 -9.43 3.71
N ALA A 69 11.26 -8.69 2.73
CA ALA A 69 10.87 -7.30 2.47
C ALA A 69 9.36 -7.12 2.24
N VAL A 70 8.71 -8.06 1.52
CA VAL A 70 7.26 -8.03 1.29
C VAL A 70 6.50 -8.27 2.61
N GLY A 71 7.02 -9.16 3.45
CA GLY A 71 6.48 -9.41 4.79
C GLY A 71 6.56 -8.18 5.71
N ILE A 72 7.67 -7.43 5.65
CA ILE A 72 7.84 -6.15 6.38
C ILE A 72 6.78 -5.15 5.95
N VAL A 73 6.57 -4.95 4.65
CA VAL A 73 5.56 -4.01 4.13
C VAL A 73 4.15 -4.41 4.57
N ALA A 74 3.81 -5.70 4.47
CA ALA A 74 2.51 -6.20 4.92
C ALA A 74 2.29 -6.01 6.43
N ALA A 75 3.30 -6.33 7.26
CA ALA A 75 3.23 -6.16 8.70
C ALA A 75 3.14 -4.67 9.10
N ALA A 76 3.91 -3.79 8.45
CA ALA A 76 3.82 -2.35 8.66
C ALA A 76 2.44 -1.79 8.28
N GLY A 77 1.87 -2.26 7.17
CA GLY A 77 0.49 -1.94 6.78
C GLY A 77 -0.52 -2.33 7.85
N PHE A 78 -0.37 -3.51 8.47
CA PHE A 78 -1.22 -3.91 9.59
C PHE A 78 -1.02 -3.05 10.85
N VAL A 79 0.21 -2.62 11.15
CA VAL A 79 0.46 -1.69 12.28
C VAL A 79 -0.33 -0.40 12.07
N VAL A 80 -0.24 0.22 10.89
CA VAL A 80 -1.01 1.42 10.56
C VAL A 80 -2.51 1.16 10.63
N PHE A 81 -2.98 0.04 10.06
CA PHE A 81 -4.38 -0.36 10.10
C PHE A 81 -4.91 -0.43 11.54
N PHE A 82 -4.19 -1.11 12.45
CA PHE A 82 -4.65 -1.26 13.83
C PHE A 82 -4.52 0.01 14.66
N VAL A 83 -3.54 0.87 14.39
CA VAL A 83 -3.46 2.22 14.99
C VAL A 83 -4.69 3.05 14.60
N LEU A 84 -5.07 3.04 13.32
CA LEU A 84 -6.28 3.72 12.83
C LEU A 84 -7.55 3.12 13.47
N ALA A 85 -7.61 1.79 13.63
CA ALA A 85 -8.71 1.12 14.30
C ALA A 85 -8.84 1.56 15.77
N ILE A 86 -7.75 1.60 16.53
CA ILE A 86 -7.74 2.13 17.90
C ILE A 86 -8.22 3.58 17.92
N GLY A 87 -7.73 4.42 17.00
CA GLY A 87 -8.20 5.80 16.85
C GLY A 87 -9.70 5.90 16.62
N ALA A 88 -10.28 5.00 15.81
CA ALA A 88 -11.72 4.95 15.58
C ALA A 88 -12.53 4.60 16.83
N HIS A 89 -12.07 3.65 17.65
CA HIS A 89 -12.68 3.32 18.95
C HIS A 89 -12.58 4.51 19.92
N LEU A 90 -11.40 5.13 20.04
CA LEU A 90 -11.19 6.29 20.91
C LEU A 90 -12.05 7.50 20.49
N ARG A 91 -12.25 7.71 19.18
CA ARG A 91 -13.07 8.81 18.63
C ARG A 91 -14.52 8.75 19.14
N VAL A 92 -15.08 7.56 19.28
CA VAL A 92 -16.46 7.36 19.74
C VAL A 92 -16.55 7.07 21.25
N GLY A 93 -15.42 7.19 21.98
CA GLY A 93 -15.35 6.92 23.41
C GLY A 93 -15.47 5.44 23.79
N ASP A 94 -15.38 4.53 22.83
CA ASP A 94 -15.44 3.10 23.08
C ASP A 94 -14.09 2.57 23.59
N ARG A 95 -14.12 1.87 24.73
CA ARG A 95 -12.93 1.29 25.37
C ARG A 95 -12.77 -0.21 25.07
N SER A 96 -13.58 -0.78 24.17
CA SER A 96 -13.48 -2.19 23.77
C SER A 96 -12.28 -2.51 22.85
N LEU A 97 -11.10 -2.00 23.20
CA LEU A 97 -9.89 -2.02 22.38
C LEU A 97 -9.22 -3.38 22.24
N GLY A 98 -9.68 -4.41 22.96
CA GLY A 98 -8.97 -5.68 23.12
C GLY A 98 -8.57 -6.34 21.79
N ARG A 99 -9.47 -6.35 20.79
CA ARG A 99 -9.19 -6.94 19.48
C ARG A 99 -8.19 -6.11 18.67
N ALA A 100 -8.34 -4.79 18.69
CA ALA A 100 -7.46 -3.88 17.96
C ALA A 100 -6.05 -3.87 18.56
N VAL A 101 -5.94 -3.87 19.90
CA VAL A 101 -4.66 -3.97 20.62
C VAL A 101 -4.00 -5.33 20.39
N GLY A 102 -4.76 -6.43 20.46
CA GLY A 102 -4.23 -7.76 20.16
C GLY A 102 -3.69 -7.87 18.72
N GLY A 103 -4.42 -7.32 17.75
CA GLY A 103 -3.97 -7.23 16.36
C GLY A 103 -2.72 -6.36 16.20
N LEU A 104 -2.65 -5.21 16.88
CA LEU A 104 -1.48 -4.32 16.85
C LEU A 104 -0.24 -5.00 17.43
N VAL A 105 -0.36 -5.68 18.57
CA VAL A 105 0.74 -6.42 19.20
C VAL A 105 1.26 -7.50 18.26
N LEU A 106 0.37 -8.27 17.63
CA LEU A 106 0.75 -9.29 16.67
C LEU A 106 1.42 -8.69 15.42
N ALA A 107 0.91 -7.56 14.91
CA ALA A 107 1.50 -6.86 13.77
C ALA A 107 2.91 -6.33 14.08
N LEU A 108 3.10 -5.70 15.26
CA LEU A 108 4.39 -5.22 15.73
C LEU A 108 5.37 -6.38 15.95
N ALA A 109 4.94 -7.47 16.58
CA ALA A 109 5.77 -8.65 16.76
C ALA A 109 6.20 -9.25 15.41
N THR A 110 5.28 -9.33 14.45
CA THR A 110 5.57 -9.82 13.10
C THR A 110 6.55 -8.90 12.38
N LEU A 111 6.37 -7.57 12.48
CA LEU A 111 7.27 -6.59 11.89
C LEU A 111 8.68 -6.67 12.46
N VAL A 112 8.80 -6.72 13.79
CA VAL A 112 10.10 -6.80 14.48
C VAL A 112 10.80 -8.12 14.16
N VAL A 113 10.10 -9.25 14.27
CA VAL A 113 10.70 -10.57 14.00
C VAL A 113 11.13 -10.70 12.54
N THR A 114 10.31 -10.22 11.59
CA THR A 114 10.67 -10.23 10.16
C THR A 114 11.87 -9.33 9.88
N GLY A 115 11.92 -8.14 10.50
CA GLY A 115 13.05 -7.22 10.35
C GLY A 115 14.35 -7.78 10.92
N VAL A 116 14.32 -8.37 12.13
CA VAL A 116 15.49 -9.01 12.73
C VAL A 116 15.94 -10.23 11.94
N TYR A 117 14.98 -11.03 11.44
CA TYR A 117 15.29 -12.18 10.57
C TYR A 117 15.97 -11.74 9.27
N ALA A 118 15.44 -10.71 8.61
CA ALA A 118 16.03 -10.14 7.40
C ALA A 118 17.45 -9.61 7.65
N ALA A 119 17.65 -8.83 8.72
CA ALA A 119 18.97 -8.30 9.08
C ALA A 119 20.00 -9.42 9.40
N GLY A 120 19.55 -10.53 9.99
CA GLY A 120 20.41 -11.68 10.27
C GLY A 120 20.82 -12.48 9.02
N GLN A 121 20.09 -12.35 7.90
CA GLN A 121 20.49 -12.97 6.63
C GLN A 121 21.64 -12.20 5.94
N ASP A 122 21.90 -10.96 6.37
CA ASP A 122 22.91 -10.07 5.78
C ASP A 122 24.26 -10.09 6.54
N ASP A 123 24.40 -10.90 7.60
CA ASP A 123 25.65 -11.00 8.40
C ASP A 123 26.77 -11.73 7.62
N PRO A 124 27.90 -11.05 7.30
CA PRO A 124 28.98 -11.61 6.50
C PRO A 124 29.74 -12.77 7.17
N SER A 125 29.54 -13.02 8.47
CA SER A 125 30.24 -14.07 9.23
C SER A 125 29.65 -15.49 9.08
N THR A 126 28.47 -15.64 8.49
CA THR A 126 27.73 -16.93 8.44
C THR A 126 27.89 -17.63 7.08
N SER A 127 29.01 -18.31 6.85
CA SER A 127 29.30 -19.01 5.59
C SER A 127 28.75 -20.45 5.58
N SER A 128 27.51 -20.68 5.14
CA SER A 128 27.05 -22.00 4.63
C SER A 128 25.70 -21.93 3.92
N GLY A 129 25.70 -22.21 2.60
CA GLY A 129 24.56 -22.76 1.84
C GLY A 129 23.44 -21.78 1.43
N HIS A 130 23.36 -21.49 0.13
CA HIS A 130 22.27 -20.75 -0.55
C HIS A 130 21.91 -19.41 0.12
N ARG A 131 22.70 -18.38 -0.17
CA ARG A 131 22.37 -16.99 0.18
C ARG A 131 21.03 -16.61 -0.48
N LEU A 132 19.94 -16.59 0.27
CA LEU A 132 18.80 -15.72 -0.07
C LEU A 132 19.27 -14.26 -0.11
N GLY A 133 20.29 -13.92 0.68
CA GLY A 133 21.07 -12.68 0.60
C GLY A 133 21.82 -12.45 -0.72
N GLY A 134 21.98 -13.44 -1.61
CA GLY A 134 22.53 -13.23 -2.95
C GLY A 134 21.48 -12.66 -3.91
N VAL A 135 20.21 -13.02 -3.69
CA VAL A 135 19.07 -12.42 -4.40
C VAL A 135 18.72 -11.07 -3.78
N VAL A 136 18.79 -10.93 -2.45
CA VAL A 136 18.53 -9.66 -1.74
C VAL A 136 19.68 -8.64 -1.91
N ALA A 137 20.95 -9.05 -1.92
CA ALA A 137 22.07 -8.14 -2.22
C ALA A 137 22.11 -7.72 -3.69
N ALA A 138 21.67 -8.60 -4.62
CA ALA A 138 21.39 -8.21 -6.00
C ALA A 138 20.17 -7.28 -6.14
N TYR A 139 19.36 -7.11 -5.09
CA TYR A 139 18.19 -6.22 -5.04
C TYR A 139 18.43 -4.91 -4.29
N VAL A 140 19.28 -4.91 -3.26
CA VAL A 140 19.58 -3.76 -2.41
C VAL A 140 20.76 -2.94 -2.97
N ALA A 141 21.59 -3.53 -3.84
CA ALA A 141 22.66 -2.82 -4.54
C ALA A 141 22.17 -1.92 -5.70
N ASP A 142 20.93 -2.06 -6.14
CA ASP A 142 20.35 -1.22 -7.19
C ASP A 142 19.29 -0.29 -6.59
N LEU A 143 19.75 0.74 -5.87
CA LEU A 143 18.95 1.97 -5.83
C LEU A 143 18.65 2.34 -7.30
N PRO A 144 17.40 2.66 -7.67
CA PRO A 144 17.13 3.17 -9.00
C PRO A 144 18.05 4.38 -9.20
N ASP A 145 19.07 4.26 -10.05
CA ASP A 145 19.99 5.35 -10.33
C ASP A 145 19.62 5.93 -11.69
N PRO A 146 19.09 7.16 -11.78
CA PRO A 146 18.93 8.12 -10.69
C PRO A 146 17.67 7.93 -9.84
N TRP A 147 17.78 8.20 -8.53
CA TRP A 147 16.70 8.02 -7.53
C TRP A 147 15.79 9.25 -7.42
N TRP A 148 16.31 10.42 -7.78
CA TRP A 148 15.59 11.69 -7.68
C TRP A 148 14.30 11.75 -8.53
N PRO A 149 14.16 11.11 -9.71
CA PRO A 149 12.91 11.10 -10.45
C PRO A 149 11.79 10.35 -9.71
N VAL A 150 12.13 9.29 -8.97
CA VAL A 150 11.18 8.54 -8.14
C VAL A 150 10.64 9.43 -7.02
N VAL A 151 11.53 10.16 -6.34
CA VAL A 151 11.16 11.13 -5.29
C VAL A 151 10.35 12.28 -5.85
N LEU A 152 10.76 12.83 -7.00
CA LEU A 152 10.04 13.91 -7.67
C LEU A 152 8.63 13.47 -8.04
N LEU A 153 8.47 12.28 -8.62
CA LEU A 153 7.16 11.74 -8.95
C LEU A 153 6.31 11.50 -7.70
N ALA A 154 6.90 11.00 -6.61
CA ALA A 154 6.19 10.85 -5.33
C ALA A 154 5.70 12.20 -4.78
N VAL A 155 6.51 13.26 -4.86
CA VAL A 155 6.12 14.62 -4.45
C VAL A 155 4.99 15.15 -5.33
N ILE A 156 5.05 14.96 -6.65
CA ILE A 156 3.98 15.33 -7.58
C ILE A 156 2.68 14.62 -7.20
N GLN A 157 2.74 13.31 -6.92
CA GLN A 157 1.57 12.53 -6.51
C GLN A 157 0.98 12.99 -5.18
N LEU A 158 1.80 13.39 -4.21
CA LEU A 158 1.34 13.97 -2.95
C LEU A 158 0.69 15.35 -3.15
N GLY A 159 1.27 16.19 -4.01
CA GLY A 159 0.69 17.48 -4.37
C GLY A 159 -0.70 17.31 -5.01
N ASP A 160 -0.81 16.38 -5.95
CA ASP A 160 -2.08 16.06 -6.60
C ASP A 160 -3.09 15.43 -5.62
N ALA A 161 -2.63 14.57 -4.68
CA ALA A 161 -3.46 14.06 -3.60
C ALA A 161 -4.05 15.19 -2.73
N ALA A 162 -3.23 16.18 -2.36
CA ALA A 162 -3.66 17.33 -1.57
C ALA A 162 -4.69 18.18 -2.33
N MET A 163 -4.47 18.42 -3.62
CA MET A 163 -5.41 19.15 -4.47
C MET A 163 -6.72 18.38 -4.69
N CYS A 164 -6.69 17.04 -4.68
CA CYS A 164 -7.88 16.19 -4.76
C CYS A 164 -8.65 16.11 -3.43
N ALA A 165 -7.98 16.24 -2.27
CA ALA A 165 -8.59 16.12 -0.95
C ALA A 165 -9.62 17.23 -0.68
N LYS A 166 -9.33 18.44 -1.17
CA LYS A 166 -10.28 19.54 -1.32
C LYS A 166 -10.22 20.02 -2.76
N PRO A 167 -11.05 19.46 -3.67
CA PRO A 167 -10.94 19.67 -5.11
C PRO A 167 -10.89 21.15 -5.46
N VAL A 168 -9.69 21.63 -5.84
CA VAL A 168 -9.54 22.98 -6.37
C VAL A 168 -10.32 23.11 -7.67
N GLY A 169 -10.76 24.32 -8.04
CA GLY A 169 -11.67 24.51 -9.18
C GLY A 169 -11.15 23.96 -10.51
N PHE A 170 -9.83 23.76 -10.67
CA PHE A 170 -9.23 23.06 -11.80
C PHE A 170 -9.51 21.54 -11.78
N ILE A 171 -9.23 20.85 -10.65
CA ILE A 171 -9.46 19.40 -10.51
C ILE A 171 -10.95 19.06 -10.54
N ALA A 172 -11.79 19.86 -9.89
CA ALA A 172 -13.24 19.64 -9.92
C ALA A 172 -13.82 19.72 -11.34
N ARG A 173 -13.30 20.64 -12.17
CA ARG A 173 -13.63 20.70 -13.61
C ARG A 173 -13.14 19.46 -14.34
N CYS A 174 -11.86 19.10 -14.18
CA CYS A 174 -11.28 17.90 -14.78
C CYS A 174 -12.11 16.63 -14.48
N PHE A 175 -12.53 16.43 -13.23
CA PHE A 175 -13.38 15.29 -12.85
C PHE A 175 -14.78 15.33 -13.46
N THR A 176 -15.35 16.53 -13.61
CA THR A 176 -16.68 16.71 -14.21
C THR A 176 -16.61 16.51 -15.73
N ASP A 177 -15.57 17.01 -16.38
CA ASP A 177 -15.36 16.93 -17.84
C ASP A 177 -15.22 15.47 -18.29
N VAL A 178 -14.51 14.63 -17.51
CA VAL A 178 -14.39 13.19 -17.79
C VAL A 178 -15.58 12.35 -17.28
N GLY A 179 -16.59 12.97 -16.68
CA GLY A 179 -17.78 12.30 -16.17
C GLY A 179 -17.55 11.40 -14.96
N LEU A 180 -16.54 11.68 -14.13
CA LEU A 180 -16.23 10.88 -12.94
C LEU A 180 -17.35 11.00 -11.90
N PRO A 181 -18.00 9.90 -11.48
CA PRO A 181 -19.05 9.93 -10.46
C PRO A 181 -18.58 10.61 -9.17
N ARG A 182 -19.39 11.51 -8.62
CA ARG A 182 -19.09 12.27 -7.40
C ARG A 182 -18.71 11.39 -6.20
N ALA A 183 -19.26 10.17 -6.14
CA ALA A 183 -18.95 9.19 -5.10
C ALA A 183 -17.47 8.72 -5.12
N LEU A 184 -16.79 8.78 -6.27
CA LEU A 184 -15.39 8.38 -6.40
C LEU A 184 -14.40 9.50 -6.10
N TRP A 185 -14.86 10.75 -6.00
CA TRP A 185 -13.97 11.90 -5.76
C TRP A 185 -13.15 11.77 -4.47
N PRO A 186 -13.72 11.32 -3.33
CA PRO A 186 -12.96 11.13 -2.09
C PRO A 186 -11.95 9.97 -2.15
N VAL A 187 -12.06 9.08 -3.14
CA VAL A 187 -11.13 7.94 -3.32
C VAL A 187 -9.84 8.39 -4.01
N MET A 188 -9.91 9.42 -4.86
CA MET A 188 -8.77 9.91 -5.64
C MET A 188 -7.54 10.33 -4.82
N PRO A 189 -7.68 11.07 -3.69
CA PRO A 189 -6.55 11.39 -2.82
C PRO A 189 -5.87 10.13 -2.29
N TRP A 190 -6.64 9.13 -1.86
CA TRP A 190 -6.11 7.90 -1.28
C TRP A 190 -5.32 7.07 -2.30
N VAL A 191 -5.79 7.00 -3.54
CA VAL A 191 -5.06 6.35 -4.63
C VAL A 191 -3.70 7.02 -4.85
N LYS A 192 -3.65 8.35 -4.82
CA LYS A 192 -2.42 9.11 -5.03
C LYS A 192 -1.45 9.02 -3.86
N VAL A 193 -1.95 9.04 -2.62
CA VAL A 193 -1.15 8.78 -1.41
C VAL A 193 -0.58 7.36 -1.43
N ALA A 194 -1.38 6.36 -1.82
CA ALA A 194 -0.92 4.99 -1.96
C ALA A 194 0.19 4.86 -3.02
N ALA A 195 0.03 5.53 -4.16
CA ALA A 195 1.06 5.57 -5.20
C ALA A 195 2.35 6.25 -4.72
N ALA A 196 2.25 7.40 -4.06
CA ALA A 196 3.43 8.08 -3.48
C ALA A 196 4.12 7.21 -2.42
N THR A 197 3.35 6.56 -1.56
CA THR A 197 3.87 5.63 -0.55
C THR A 197 4.58 4.45 -1.20
N GLY A 198 3.99 3.88 -2.26
CA GLY A 198 4.59 2.80 -3.04
C GLY A 198 5.89 3.20 -3.75
N LEU A 199 5.95 4.42 -4.32
CA LEU A 199 7.17 4.95 -4.93
C LEU A 199 8.27 5.21 -3.89
N VAL A 200 7.93 5.79 -2.75
CA VAL A 200 8.87 6.04 -1.65
C VAL A 200 9.38 4.72 -1.07
N ALA A 201 8.48 3.77 -0.76
CA ALA A 201 8.86 2.40 -0.38
C ALA A 201 9.74 1.73 -1.46
N GLY A 202 9.48 2.05 -2.72
CA GLY A 202 10.23 1.63 -3.89
C GLY A 202 11.71 2.01 -3.91
N LEU A 203 12.12 3.02 -3.12
CA LEU A 203 13.52 3.40 -2.98
C LEU A 203 14.33 2.37 -2.19
N TRP A 204 13.68 1.65 -1.27
CA TRP A 204 14.30 0.57 -0.50
C TRP A 204 13.92 -0.82 -1.04
N VAL A 205 12.80 -0.93 -1.73
CA VAL A 205 12.30 -2.17 -2.32
C VAL A 205 11.94 -1.93 -3.79
N PRO A 206 12.90 -2.06 -4.73
CA PRO A 206 12.72 -1.66 -6.13
C PRO A 206 11.46 -2.22 -6.80
N TYR A 207 11.06 -3.45 -6.46
CA TYR A 207 9.88 -4.08 -7.04
C TYR A 207 8.55 -3.48 -6.60
N VAL A 208 8.50 -2.95 -5.36
CA VAL A 208 7.35 -2.18 -4.89
C VAL A 208 7.26 -0.86 -5.67
N GLY A 209 8.41 -0.22 -5.92
CA GLY A 209 8.52 0.96 -6.76
C GLY A 209 8.10 0.70 -8.21
N ALA A 210 8.59 -0.38 -8.81
CA ALA A 210 8.24 -0.81 -10.16
C ALA A 210 6.73 -1.09 -10.29
N LEU A 211 6.15 -1.80 -9.32
CA LEU A 211 4.72 -2.07 -9.28
C LEU A 211 3.90 -0.79 -9.12
N ALA A 212 4.29 0.10 -8.19
CA ALA A 212 3.64 1.39 -8.00
C ALA A 212 3.73 2.27 -9.25
N SER A 213 4.89 2.28 -9.92
CA SER A 213 5.12 3.03 -11.16
C SER A 213 4.32 2.44 -12.32
N ALA A 214 4.24 1.11 -12.45
CA ALA A 214 3.42 0.44 -13.46
C ALA A 214 1.92 0.71 -13.23
N ALA A 215 1.46 0.66 -11.97
CA ALA A 215 0.09 1.01 -11.61
C ALA A 215 -0.23 2.48 -11.95
N LEU A 216 0.72 3.40 -11.73
CA LEU A 216 0.59 4.80 -12.14
C LEU A 216 0.48 4.96 -13.67
N VAL A 217 1.28 4.23 -14.45
CA VAL A 217 1.16 4.22 -15.91
C VAL A 217 -0.23 3.77 -16.32
N VAL A 218 -0.72 2.65 -15.80
CA VAL A 218 -2.08 2.16 -16.10
C VAL A 218 -3.14 3.19 -15.71
N TYR A 219 -3.03 3.77 -14.52
CA TYR A 219 -3.94 4.82 -14.05
C TYR A 219 -3.98 6.02 -15.02
N PHE A 220 -2.82 6.51 -15.45
CA PHE A 220 -2.76 7.67 -16.35
C PHE A 220 -3.15 7.33 -17.79
N VAL A 221 -2.92 6.10 -18.27
CA VAL A 221 -3.48 5.63 -19.55
C VAL A 221 -5.01 5.65 -19.51
N LEU A 222 -5.61 5.14 -18.42
CA LEU A 222 -7.06 5.19 -18.24
C LEU A 222 -7.58 6.63 -18.16
N ALA A 223 -6.84 7.53 -17.51
CA ALA A 223 -7.18 8.95 -17.45
C ALA A 223 -7.15 9.60 -18.84
N VAL A 224 -6.09 9.39 -19.63
CA VAL A 224 -5.98 9.87 -21.02
C VAL A 224 -7.13 9.32 -21.87
N ALA A 225 -7.43 8.03 -21.77
CA ALA A 225 -8.55 7.41 -22.48
C ALA A 225 -9.90 8.02 -22.10
N ALA A 226 -10.11 8.36 -20.83
CA ALA A 226 -11.32 9.03 -20.35
C ALA A 226 -11.46 10.45 -20.93
N HIS A 227 -10.37 11.23 -20.99
CA HIS A 227 -10.36 12.55 -21.63
C HIS A 227 -10.63 12.46 -23.14
N ILE A 228 -10.00 11.52 -23.84
CA ILE A 228 -10.25 11.29 -25.27
C ILE A 228 -11.72 10.92 -25.51
N ARG A 229 -12.29 10.03 -24.68
CA ARG A 229 -13.70 9.64 -24.76
C ARG A 229 -14.65 10.81 -24.52
N ALA A 230 -14.30 11.68 -23.57
CA ALA A 230 -15.05 12.89 -23.27
C ALA A 230 -14.83 14.03 -24.29
N ARG A 231 -13.93 13.84 -25.27
CA ARG A 231 -13.48 14.87 -26.23
C ARG A 231 -12.94 16.14 -25.55
N ASP A 232 -12.38 15.98 -24.35
CA ASP A 232 -11.71 17.05 -23.63
C ASP A 232 -10.24 17.14 -24.07
N PHE A 233 -9.99 17.91 -25.13
CA PHE A 233 -8.64 18.18 -25.65
C PHE A 233 -8.00 19.44 -25.06
N GLY A 234 -8.51 19.94 -23.92
CA GLY A 234 -8.05 21.16 -23.29
C GLY A 234 -6.71 21.02 -22.55
N ARG A 235 -6.37 22.05 -21.78
CA ARG A 235 -5.17 22.11 -20.91
C ARG A 235 -5.10 20.94 -19.92
N ASN A 236 -6.25 20.37 -19.55
CA ASN A 236 -6.38 19.21 -18.66
C ASN A 236 -5.74 17.96 -19.27
N LEU A 237 -6.04 17.64 -20.54
CA LEU A 237 -5.45 16.50 -21.22
C LEU A 237 -3.94 16.68 -21.39
N ALA A 238 -3.49 17.84 -21.87
CA ALA A 238 -2.09 18.09 -22.19
C ALA A 238 -1.17 18.13 -20.94
N LEU A 239 -1.52 18.93 -19.93
CA LEU A 239 -0.65 19.14 -18.76
C LEU A 239 -0.91 18.16 -17.62
N ASN A 240 -2.15 17.70 -17.40
CA ASN A 240 -2.46 16.86 -16.25
C ASN A 240 -2.29 15.38 -16.58
N ALA A 241 -2.93 14.91 -17.65
CA ALA A 241 -2.95 13.49 -17.99
C ALA A 241 -1.72 13.05 -18.78
N THR A 242 -1.40 13.75 -19.88
CA THR A 242 -0.33 13.34 -20.79
C THR A 242 1.07 13.58 -20.20
N LEU A 243 1.32 14.73 -19.59
CA LEU A 243 2.62 15.01 -18.96
C LEU A 243 2.90 14.05 -17.79
N SER A 244 1.90 13.78 -16.95
CA SER A 244 2.03 12.81 -15.85
C SER A 244 2.21 11.39 -16.36
N LEU A 245 1.55 11.01 -17.46
CA LEU A 245 1.79 9.72 -18.12
C LEU A 245 3.24 9.60 -18.60
N ILE A 246 3.76 10.63 -19.27
CA ILE A 246 5.16 10.66 -19.73
C ILE A 246 6.10 10.53 -18.54
N ALA A 247 5.87 11.26 -17.45
CA ALA A 247 6.68 11.17 -16.23
C ALA A 247 6.64 9.77 -15.60
N CYS A 248 5.45 9.15 -15.53
CA CYS A 248 5.30 7.79 -14.98
C CYS A 248 5.99 6.73 -15.85
N VAL A 249 5.88 6.84 -17.18
CA VAL A 249 6.58 5.95 -18.12
C VAL A 249 8.08 6.16 -18.02
N ALA A 250 8.54 7.41 -17.96
CA ALA A 250 9.96 7.73 -17.81
C ALA A 250 10.51 7.13 -16.52
N VAL A 251 9.85 7.31 -15.37
CA VAL A 251 10.26 6.71 -14.09
C VAL A 251 10.24 5.19 -14.17
N LEU A 252 9.19 4.57 -14.74
CA LEU A 252 9.13 3.11 -14.87
C LEU A 252 10.30 2.57 -15.69
N VAL A 253 10.54 3.15 -16.88
CA VAL A 253 11.57 2.68 -17.81
C VAL A 253 12.97 2.97 -17.28
N PHE A 254 13.21 4.18 -16.80
CA PHE A 254 14.54 4.64 -16.42
C PHE A 254 14.95 4.29 -15.00
N CYS A 255 14.02 4.06 -14.08
CA CYS A 255 14.37 3.71 -12.71
C CYS A 255 14.20 2.21 -12.43
N PHE A 256 13.32 1.50 -13.14
CA PHE A 256 12.93 0.14 -12.75
C PHE A 256 13.02 -0.93 -13.84
N LEU A 257 13.17 -0.58 -15.13
CA LEU A 257 13.28 -1.53 -16.25
C LEU A 257 14.62 -1.43 -16.99
N ARG A 258 15.67 -0.91 -16.32
CA ARG A 258 17.03 -0.85 -16.86
C ARG A 258 17.80 -2.13 -16.59
#